data_AF-A0A351I1X3-F1
#
_entry.id   AF-A0A351I1X3-F1
#
_cell.length_a   1.000
_cell.length_b   1.000
_cell.length_c   1.000
_cell.angle_alpha   90.00
_cell.angle_beta   90.00
_cell.angle_gamma   90.00
#
_symmetry.space_group_name_H-M   'P 1'
#
loop_
_entity.id
_entity.type
_entity.pdbx_description
1 polymer ?
#
loop_
_entity_poly.entity_id
_entity_poly.type
_entity_poly.pdbx_seq_one_letter_code
_entity_poly.pdbx_strand_id
1 'polypeptide(L)'
;MSLTKTMLAIALGLALTACTNKDQADEAAADATESAADATEAAADASAAAADAAGSATGDAAAMAADAAASAAATATDAAGVAGEAAADAAAAGTAEGADMSADAAETAEDVADSAEAAAEKAKAAAEDAADAGKK
;
A
#
# COMPACT_ATOMS: atom_id res chain seq x y z
N MET A 1 9.74 0.29 9.48
CA MET A 1 9.35 1.09 10.67
C MET A 1 9.55 2.61 10.54
N SER A 2 10.28 3.12 9.54
CA SER A 2 10.45 4.59 9.38
C SER A 2 9.50 5.24 8.37
N LEU A 3 8.98 4.48 7.40
CA LEU A 3 8.11 4.98 6.32
C LEU A 3 6.69 5.30 6.81
N THR A 4 6.11 4.41 7.62
CA THR A 4 4.76 4.56 8.20
C THR A 4 4.64 5.78 9.11
N LYS A 5 5.72 6.18 9.79
CA LYS A 5 5.73 7.32 10.71
C LYS A 5 5.82 8.68 10.01
N THR A 6 6.38 8.73 8.80
CA THR A 6 6.52 9.97 8.04
C THR A 6 5.27 10.32 7.24
N MET A 7 4.54 9.33 6.73
CA MET A 7 3.29 9.56 5.99
C MET A 7 2.18 10.11 6.90
N LEU A 8 2.02 9.53 8.10
CA LEU A 8 0.96 9.93 9.05
C LEU A 8 1.11 11.38 9.55
N ALA A 9 2.34 11.90 9.59
CA ALA A 9 2.60 13.27 10.04
C ALA A 9 2.23 14.34 8.99
N ILE A 10 2.15 13.97 7.72
CA ILE A 10 1.83 14.90 6.61
C ILE A 10 0.30 14.98 6.42
N ALA A 11 -0.40 13.85 6.56
CA ALA A 11 -1.86 13.78 6.47
C ALA A 11 -2.57 14.73 7.48
N LEU A 12 -2.07 14.83 8.71
CA LEU A 12 -2.68 15.68 9.75
C LEU A 12 -2.50 17.19 9.51
N GLY A 13 -1.49 17.60 8.73
CA GLY A 13 -1.16 19.01 8.48
C GLY A 13 -2.09 19.69 7.47
N LEU A 14 -2.72 18.92 6.59
CA LEU A 14 -3.50 19.42 5.46
C LEU A 14 -5.01 19.53 5.75
N ALA A 15 -5.49 18.81 6.76
CA ALA A 15 -6.89 18.73 7.13
C ALA A 15 -7.45 20.00 7.83
N LEU A 16 -6.64 21.07 8.00
CA LEU A 16 -7.04 22.29 8.73
C LEU A 16 -7.63 23.39 7.83
N THR A 17 -7.51 23.31 6.49
CA THR A 17 -7.83 24.46 5.61
C THR A 17 -9.15 24.36 4.81
N ALA A 18 -9.89 23.24 4.81
CA ALA A 18 -11.11 23.08 4.01
C ALA A 18 -12.33 22.60 4.85
N CYS A 19 -13.02 23.53 5.51
CA CYS A 19 -14.04 23.26 6.54
C CYS A 19 -15.51 23.08 6.06
N THR A 20 -15.78 22.32 4.98
CA THR A 20 -17.19 21.94 4.66
C THR A 20 -17.42 20.43 4.50
N ASN A 21 -16.42 19.62 4.13
CA ASN A 21 -16.54 18.15 3.98
C ASN A 21 -15.43 17.38 4.72
N LYS A 22 -15.03 17.90 5.88
CA LYS A 22 -13.86 17.44 6.63
C LYS A 22 -13.90 15.94 6.96
N ASP A 23 -15.04 15.43 7.42
CA ASP A 23 -15.16 14.03 7.83
C ASP A 23 -14.94 13.05 6.66
N GLN A 24 -15.46 13.33 5.46
CA GLN A 24 -15.29 12.41 4.31
C GLN A 24 -13.86 12.40 3.76
N ALA A 25 -13.19 13.56 3.71
CA ALA A 25 -11.82 13.63 3.23
C ALA A 25 -10.83 13.04 4.26
N ASP A 26 -11.07 13.24 5.55
CA ASP A 26 -10.28 12.62 6.62
C ASP A 26 -10.49 11.08 6.63
N GLU A 27 -11.72 10.60 6.47
CA GLU A 27 -12.01 9.15 6.42
C GLU A 27 -11.39 8.49 5.18
N ALA A 28 -11.55 9.07 3.99
CA ALA A 28 -10.97 8.52 2.76
C ALA A 28 -9.43 8.51 2.79
N ALA A 29 -8.80 9.55 3.35
CA ALA A 29 -7.35 9.58 3.52
C ALA A 29 -6.87 8.57 4.57
N ALA A 30 -7.68 8.31 5.61
CA ALA A 30 -7.40 7.31 6.62
C ALA A 30 -7.49 5.89 6.03
N ASP A 31 -8.57 5.56 5.31
CA ASP A 31 -8.76 4.26 4.64
C ASP A 31 -7.66 3.98 3.60
N ALA A 32 -7.31 4.96 2.77
CA ALA A 32 -6.21 4.81 1.82
C ALA A 32 -4.86 4.59 2.52
N THR A 33 -4.63 5.23 3.67
CA THR A 33 -3.42 5.03 4.48
C THR A 33 -3.40 3.64 5.14
N GLU A 34 -4.55 3.18 5.65
CA GLU A 34 -4.70 1.85 6.26
C GLU A 34 -4.47 0.76 5.21
N SER A 35 -5.12 0.85 4.05
CA SER A 35 -4.94 -0.10 2.95
C SER A 35 -3.50 -0.13 2.44
N ALA A 36 -2.86 1.03 2.29
CA ALA A 36 -1.44 1.09 1.92
C ALA A 36 -0.51 0.47 2.98
N ALA A 37 -0.88 0.57 4.26
CA ALA A 37 -0.15 -0.07 5.34
C ALA A 37 -0.33 -1.60 5.29
N ASP A 38 -1.56 -2.08 5.09
CA ASP A 38 -1.86 -3.51 4.97
C ASP A 38 -1.16 -4.14 3.75
N ALA A 39 -1.19 -3.48 2.60
CA ALA A 39 -0.44 -3.92 1.42
C ALA A 39 1.08 -3.98 1.67
N THR A 40 1.63 -3.05 2.45
CA THR A 40 3.04 -3.05 2.83
C THR A 40 3.36 -4.19 3.80
N GLU A 41 2.46 -4.48 4.75
CA GLU A 41 2.61 -5.57 5.71
C GLU A 41 2.54 -6.93 5.00
N ALA A 42 1.57 -7.13 4.10
CA ALA A 42 1.46 -8.33 3.27
C ALA A 42 2.70 -8.56 2.41
N ALA A 43 3.27 -7.50 1.82
CA ALA A 43 4.52 -7.59 1.06
C ALA A 43 5.73 -7.96 1.95
N ALA A 44 5.77 -7.48 3.19
CA ALA A 44 6.80 -7.87 4.15
C ALA A 44 6.66 -9.35 4.55
N ASP A 45 5.44 -9.81 4.78
CA ASP A 45 5.12 -11.20 5.09
C ASP A 45 5.50 -12.14 3.94
N ALA A 46 5.17 -11.77 2.70
CA ALA A 46 5.55 -12.49 1.49
C ALA A 46 7.08 -12.58 1.32
N SER A 47 7.79 -11.49 1.60
CA SER A 47 9.27 -11.47 1.58
C SER A 47 9.87 -12.38 2.66
N ALA A 48 9.26 -12.45 3.85
CA ALA A 48 9.70 -13.34 4.92
C ALA A 48 9.48 -14.81 4.55
N ALA A 49 8.32 -15.16 3.98
CA ALA A 49 8.04 -16.50 3.48
C ALA A 49 9.01 -16.90 2.35
N ALA A 50 9.31 -15.98 1.43
CA ALA A 50 10.32 -16.17 0.41
C ALA A 50 11.72 -16.43 1.00
N ALA A 51 12.11 -15.70 2.04
CA ALA A 51 13.40 -15.92 2.71
C ALA A 51 13.49 -17.30 3.38
N ASP A 52 12.40 -17.80 3.98
CA ASP A 52 12.34 -19.17 4.53
C ASP A 52 12.49 -20.22 3.40
N ALA A 53 11.80 -20.00 2.28
CA ALA A 53 11.89 -20.85 1.09
C ALA A 53 13.28 -20.86 0.45
N ALA A 54 14.01 -19.74 0.47
CA ALA A 54 15.38 -19.63 -0.06
C ALA A 54 16.39 -20.50 0.71
N GLY A 55 16.11 -20.86 1.96
CA GLY A 55 16.89 -21.83 2.72
C GLY A 55 16.75 -23.28 2.23
N SER A 56 15.79 -23.54 1.32
CA SER A 56 15.53 -24.85 0.70
C SER A 56 16.04 -24.89 -0.75
N ALA A 57 15.98 -26.06 -1.42
CA ALA A 57 16.53 -26.29 -2.78
C ALA A 57 15.80 -25.53 -3.93
N THR A 58 14.95 -24.55 -3.61
CA THR A 58 14.02 -23.85 -4.50
C THR A 58 14.31 -22.34 -4.61
N GLY A 59 15.58 -21.95 -4.53
CA GLY A 59 16.01 -20.54 -4.47
C GLY A 59 15.48 -19.61 -5.56
N ASP A 60 15.23 -20.11 -6.78
CA ASP A 60 14.65 -19.30 -7.87
C ASP A 60 13.19 -18.91 -7.61
N ALA A 61 12.39 -19.81 -7.05
CA ALA A 61 10.98 -19.54 -6.71
C ALA A 61 10.88 -18.52 -5.56
N ALA A 62 11.77 -18.66 -4.56
CA ALA A 62 11.92 -17.70 -3.48
C ALA A 62 12.31 -16.31 -4.01
N ALA A 63 13.26 -16.22 -4.94
CA ALA A 63 13.66 -14.94 -5.53
C ALA A 63 12.51 -14.27 -6.30
N MET A 64 11.72 -15.03 -7.06
CA MET A 64 10.54 -14.50 -7.77
C MET A 64 9.46 -14.01 -6.81
N ALA A 65 9.20 -14.74 -5.72
CA ALA A 65 8.23 -14.33 -4.71
C ALA A 65 8.65 -13.04 -3.99
N ALA A 66 9.94 -12.91 -3.65
CA ALA A 66 10.47 -11.69 -3.04
C ALA A 66 10.38 -10.48 -4.00
N ASP A 67 10.67 -10.67 -5.29
CA ASP A 67 10.59 -9.60 -6.30
C ASP A 67 9.13 -9.16 -6.54
N ALA A 68 8.20 -10.10 -6.57
CA ALA A 68 6.77 -9.82 -6.67
C ALA A 68 6.25 -9.05 -5.45
N ALA A 69 6.67 -9.45 -4.24
CA ALA A 69 6.33 -8.74 -3.00
C ALA A 69 6.90 -7.32 -2.98
N ALA A 70 8.17 -7.13 -3.38
CA ALA A 70 8.78 -5.81 -3.49
C ALA A 70 8.06 -4.91 -4.50
N SER A 71 7.65 -5.48 -5.65
CA SER A 71 6.90 -4.75 -6.67
C SER A 71 5.50 -4.35 -6.17
N ALA A 72 4.83 -5.23 -5.44
CA ALA A 72 3.54 -4.92 -4.79
C ALA A 72 3.66 -3.75 -3.81
N ALA A 73 4.64 -3.81 -2.88
CA ALA A 73 4.89 -2.72 -1.93
C ALA A 73 5.21 -1.38 -2.63
N ALA A 74 6.00 -1.42 -3.70
CA ALA A 74 6.32 -0.23 -4.49
C ALA A 74 5.07 0.37 -5.14
N THR A 75 4.18 -0.47 -5.66
CA THR A 75 2.93 -0.05 -6.32
C THR A 75 1.97 0.58 -5.31
N ALA A 76 1.79 -0.03 -4.13
CA ALA A 76 0.98 0.55 -3.05
C ALA A 76 1.53 1.90 -2.57
N THR A 77 2.85 2.02 -2.46
CA THR A 77 3.51 3.29 -2.05
C THR A 77 3.30 4.39 -3.10
N ASP A 78 3.42 4.06 -4.39
CA ASP A 78 3.22 5.02 -5.48
C ASP A 78 1.77 5.52 -5.50
N ALA A 79 0.80 4.62 -5.35
CA ALA A 79 -0.62 4.96 -5.29
C ALA A 79 -0.98 5.86 -4.09
N ALA A 80 -0.46 5.55 -2.90
CA ALA A 80 -0.60 6.40 -1.73
C ALA A 80 0.03 7.80 -1.95
N GLY A 81 1.14 7.87 -2.69
CA GLY A 81 1.76 9.14 -3.11
C GLY A 81 0.84 9.98 -3.99
N VAL A 82 0.23 9.36 -5.01
CA VAL A 82 -0.73 10.01 -5.92
C VAL A 82 -1.95 10.53 -5.17
N ALA A 83 -2.52 9.75 -4.25
CA ALA A 83 -3.62 10.21 -3.40
C ALA A 83 -3.22 11.39 -2.50
N GLY A 84 -2.02 11.36 -1.92
CA GLY A 84 -1.49 12.46 -1.12
C GLY A 84 -1.30 13.76 -1.92
N GLU A 85 -0.82 13.67 -3.16
CA GLU A 85 -0.71 14.81 -4.08
C GLU A 85 -2.08 15.37 -4.47
N ALA A 86 -3.04 14.50 -4.81
CA ALA A 86 -4.41 14.92 -5.11
C ALA A 86 -5.09 15.63 -3.92
N ALA A 87 -4.88 15.12 -2.69
CA ALA A 87 -5.36 15.78 -1.47
C ALA A 87 -4.72 17.15 -1.27
N ALA A 88 -3.42 17.29 -1.54
CA ALA A 88 -2.70 18.56 -1.46
C ALA A 88 -3.23 19.60 -2.47
N ASP A 89 -3.47 19.18 -3.71
CA ASP A 89 -4.08 20.03 -4.74
C ASP A 89 -5.52 20.43 -4.37
N ALA A 90 -6.31 19.49 -3.84
CA ALA A 90 -7.67 19.75 -3.35
C ALA A 90 -7.70 20.80 -2.24
N ALA A 91 -6.81 20.65 -1.25
CA ALA A 91 -6.67 21.60 -0.15
C ALA A 91 -6.20 22.98 -0.60
N ALA A 92 -5.34 23.04 -1.63
CA ALA A 92 -4.90 24.29 -2.23
C ALA A 92 -6.00 24.99 -3.05
N ALA A 93 -6.86 24.21 -3.72
CA ALA A 93 -7.98 24.73 -4.50
C ALA A 93 -9.10 25.31 -3.62
N GLY A 94 -9.39 24.68 -2.47
CA GLY A 94 -10.42 25.14 -1.52
C GLY A 94 -11.85 25.11 -2.09
N THR A 95 -12.10 24.31 -3.13
CA THR A 95 -13.39 24.15 -3.81
C THR A 95 -14.02 22.79 -3.55
N ALA A 96 -15.33 22.66 -3.81
CA ALA A 96 -16.04 21.38 -3.72
C ALA A 96 -15.51 20.37 -4.75
N GLU A 97 -15.20 20.82 -5.99
CA GLU A 97 -14.58 19.95 -6.99
C GLU A 97 -13.19 19.41 -6.56
N GLY A 98 -12.44 20.17 -5.75
CA GLY A 98 -11.19 19.67 -5.17
C GLY A 98 -11.45 18.51 -4.21
N ALA A 99 -12.49 18.60 -3.38
CA ALA A 99 -12.84 17.52 -2.46
C ALA A 99 -13.26 16.24 -3.19
N ASP A 100 -14.04 16.34 -4.28
CA ASP A 100 -14.39 15.18 -5.12
C ASP A 100 -13.15 14.53 -5.75
N MET A 101 -12.22 15.33 -6.31
CA MET A 101 -10.97 14.80 -6.87
C MET A 101 -10.10 14.09 -5.81
N SER A 102 -10.08 14.61 -4.58
CA SER A 102 -9.37 13.96 -3.48
C SER A 102 -9.99 12.63 -3.09
N ALA A 103 -11.33 12.53 -3.13
CA ALA A 103 -12.04 11.30 -2.81
C ALA A 103 -11.81 10.24 -3.90
N ASP A 104 -11.92 10.60 -5.19
CA ASP A 104 -11.63 9.71 -6.32
C ASP A 104 -10.18 9.19 -6.28
N ALA A 105 -9.24 10.06 -5.90
CA ALA A 105 -7.83 9.69 -5.78
C ALA A 105 -7.57 8.75 -4.59
N ALA A 106 -8.27 8.94 -3.47
CA ALA A 106 -8.20 8.06 -2.32
C ALA A 106 -8.77 6.67 -2.65
N GLU A 107 -9.93 6.59 -3.30
CA GLU A 107 -10.54 5.33 -3.77
C GLU A 107 -9.60 4.59 -4.74
N THR A 108 -9.00 5.32 -5.68
CA THR A 108 -8.00 4.73 -6.59
C THR A 108 -6.79 4.18 -5.83
N ALA A 109 -6.33 4.87 -4.78
CA ALA A 109 -5.20 4.40 -3.98
C ALA A 109 -5.55 3.16 -3.15
N GLU A 110 -6.76 3.09 -2.61
CA GLU A 110 -7.32 1.92 -1.94
C GLU A 110 -7.36 0.71 -2.89
N ASP A 111 -7.97 0.86 -4.07
CA ASP A 111 -8.06 -0.21 -5.10
C ASP A 111 -6.67 -0.76 -5.49
N VAL A 112 -5.69 0.13 -5.59
CA VAL A 112 -4.31 -0.25 -5.92
C VAL A 112 -3.63 -0.93 -4.74
N ALA A 113 -3.86 -0.46 -3.51
CA ALA A 113 -3.35 -1.09 -2.31
C ALA A 113 -3.92 -2.51 -2.13
N ASP A 114 -5.23 -2.69 -2.31
CA ASP A 114 -5.89 -4.01 -2.31
C ASP A 114 -5.30 -4.94 -3.37
N SER A 115 -5.09 -4.41 -4.58
CA SER A 115 -4.47 -5.17 -5.68
C SER A 115 -3.04 -5.59 -5.35
N ALA A 116 -2.28 -4.71 -4.68
CA ALA A 116 -0.92 -4.98 -4.23
C ALA A 116 -0.91 -6.01 -3.09
N GLU A 117 -1.80 -5.91 -2.12
CA GLU A 117 -1.97 -6.92 -1.06
C GLU A 117 -2.26 -8.29 -1.68
N ALA A 118 -3.24 -8.38 -2.57
CA ALA A 118 -3.60 -9.64 -3.23
C ALA A 118 -2.43 -10.23 -4.06
N ALA A 119 -1.57 -9.39 -4.63
CA ALA A 119 -0.36 -9.82 -5.32
C ALA A 119 0.70 -10.34 -4.33
N ALA A 120 0.87 -9.67 -3.19
CA ALA A 120 1.77 -10.09 -2.13
C ALA A 120 1.33 -11.43 -1.50
N GLU A 121 0.05 -11.58 -1.18
CA GLU A 121 -0.55 -12.84 -0.69
C GLU A 121 -0.30 -14.01 -1.66
N LYS A 122 -0.47 -13.80 -2.96
CA LYS A 122 -0.15 -14.82 -3.98
C LYS A 122 1.33 -15.16 -4.02
N ALA A 123 2.20 -14.15 -3.89
CA ALA A 123 3.65 -14.37 -3.84
C ALA A 123 4.05 -15.17 -2.61
N LYS A 124 3.45 -14.87 -1.44
CA LYS A 124 3.62 -15.62 -0.21
C LYS A 124 3.22 -17.09 -0.39
N ALA A 125 2.01 -17.34 -0.89
CA ALA A 125 1.52 -18.71 -1.10
C ALA A 125 2.44 -19.50 -2.04
N ALA A 126 2.92 -18.88 -3.13
CA ALA A 126 3.85 -19.52 -4.05
C ALA A 126 5.21 -19.84 -3.40
N ALA A 127 5.70 -18.98 -2.50
CA ALA A 127 6.92 -19.25 -1.74
C ALA A 127 6.74 -20.41 -0.76
N GLU A 128 5.61 -20.46 -0.05
CA GLU A 128 5.29 -21.55 0.89
C GLU A 128 5.16 -22.90 0.17
N ASP A 129 4.46 -22.93 -0.98
CA ASP A 129 4.34 -24.13 -1.81
C ASP A 129 5.71 -24.62 -2.30
N ALA A 130 6.59 -23.71 -2.72
CA ALA A 130 7.95 -24.06 -3.13
C ALA A 130 8.78 -24.62 -1.96
N ALA A 131 8.65 -24.03 -0.77
CA ALA A 131 9.30 -24.52 0.44
C ALA A 131 8.84 -25.94 0.84
N ASP A 132 7.56 -26.26 0.72
CA ASP A 132 7.04 -27.62 1.00
C ASP A 132 7.52 -28.63 -0.04
N ALA A 133 7.52 -28.25 -1.32
CA ALA A 133 7.98 -29.11 -2.41
C ALA A 133 9.47 -29.50 -2.27
N GLY A 134 10.31 -28.59 -1.75
CA GLY A 134 11.73 -28.85 -1.50
C GLY A 134 12.04 -29.78 -0.31
N LYS A 135 11.03 -30.11 0.52
CA LYS A 135 11.18 -30.98 1.71
C LYS A 135 10.83 -32.46 1.44
N LYS A 136 10.29 -32.79 0.27
CA LYS A 136 9.94 -34.18 -0.14
C LYS A 136 11.08 -34.87 -0.88
#